data_AF-A0A7W1RNR1-F1
#
_entry.id   AF-A0A7W1RNR1-F1
#
_cell.length_a   1.000
_cell.length_b   1.000
_cell.length_c   1.000
_cell.angle_alpha   90.00
_cell.angle_beta   90.00
_cell.angle_gamma   90.00
#
_symmetry.space_group_name_H-M   'P 1'
#
loop_
_entity.id
_entity.type
_entity.pdbx_description
1 polymer ?
#
loop_
_entity_poly.entity_id
_entity_poly.type
_entity_poly.pdbx_seq_one_letter_code
_entity_poly.pdbx_strand_id
1 'polypeptide(L)'
;MRHIRLIAAADEYDTAPGLIIKGQPDFESLMADRDGTLIAHDILEHQNGTEPMGAVWDELEALGAIWQVRGRHGDMASRRPSFHSAQSNVASEVTRMFSEYETDPNNGPGGLLVGSRPHLYDEDFAEIIEIARRDIPREYNNMGNGSEGEDANGWSPELHEIFETYLTLALHRMRAGFRKAEKRFGDGFAGHSLFVAIRDAVGDAVKSVDYEGQEFRLSYGNGEATCTEVVESEA
;
A
#
# COMPACT_ATOMS: atom_id res chain seq x y z
N MET A 1 -18.40 4.64 -15.43
CA MET A 1 -17.23 5.48 -15.10
C MET A 1 -17.39 5.97 -13.67
N ARG A 2 -16.32 5.97 -12.87
CA ARG A 2 -16.31 6.46 -11.48
C ARG A 2 -15.58 7.80 -11.44
N HIS A 3 -15.87 8.62 -10.43
CA HIS A 3 -15.25 9.93 -10.26
C HIS A 3 -14.79 10.13 -8.81
N ILE A 4 -13.61 10.71 -8.64
CA ILE A 4 -13.04 11.09 -7.35
C ILE A 4 -12.52 12.53 -7.46
N ARG A 5 -12.64 13.29 -6.37
CA ARG A 5 -12.05 14.62 -6.25
C ARG A 5 -10.66 14.49 -5.66
N LEU A 6 -9.69 15.15 -6.28
CA LEU A 6 -8.36 15.30 -5.76
C LEU A 6 -8.15 16.77 -5.40
N ILE A 7 -7.29 17.03 -4.43
CA ILE A 7 -6.90 18.38 -4.02
C ILE A 7 -5.38 18.46 -3.94
N ALA A 8 -4.82 19.57 -4.40
CA ALA A 8 -3.41 19.85 -4.27
C ALA A 8 -3.07 20.11 -2.81
N ALA A 9 -2.09 19.39 -2.28
CA ALA A 9 -1.63 19.50 -0.90
C ALA A 9 -0.11 19.43 -0.85
N ALA A 10 0.50 20.20 0.06
CA ALA A 10 1.89 19.99 0.44
C ALA A 10 1.98 18.87 1.49
N ASP A 11 3.06 18.08 1.46
CA ASP A 11 3.39 17.16 2.53
C ASP A 11 4.55 17.73 3.38
N GLU A 12 4.78 17.13 4.55
CA GLU A 12 5.84 17.55 5.47
C GLU A 12 7.26 17.29 4.93
N TYR A 13 7.38 16.48 3.88
CA TYR A 13 8.65 15.98 3.36
C TYR A 13 9.23 16.85 2.24
N ASP A 14 8.40 17.62 1.52
CA ASP A 14 8.85 18.36 0.36
C ASP A 14 7.99 19.62 0.09
N THR A 15 8.66 20.63 -0.43
CA THR A 15 8.11 21.96 -0.72
C THR A 15 7.17 21.99 -1.94
N ALA A 16 7.20 20.96 -2.79
CA ALA A 16 6.36 20.89 -3.98
C ALA A 16 5.00 20.20 -3.67
N PRO A 17 3.86 20.86 -3.96
CA PRO A 17 2.55 20.24 -3.76
C PRO A 17 2.35 19.04 -4.69
N GLY A 18 1.73 18.00 -4.15
CA GLY A 18 1.22 16.85 -4.90
C GLY A 18 -0.30 16.81 -4.84
N LEU A 19 -0.91 15.69 -5.24
CA LEU A 19 -2.35 15.45 -5.18
C LEU A 19 -2.70 14.43 -4.10
N ILE A 20 -3.76 14.69 -3.35
CA ILE A 20 -4.35 13.75 -2.39
C ILE A 20 -5.83 13.52 -2.70
N ILE A 21 -6.43 12.44 -2.19
CA ILE A 21 -7.87 12.21 -2.31
C ILE A 21 -8.61 13.19 -1.39
N LYS A 22 -9.47 14.04 -1.97
CA LYS A 22 -10.23 15.02 -1.19
C LYS A 22 -11.21 14.32 -0.24
N GLY A 23 -11.13 14.67 1.04
CA GLY A 23 -11.96 14.11 2.11
C GLY A 23 -11.39 12.83 2.73
N GLN A 24 -10.15 12.44 2.38
CA GLN A 24 -9.40 11.46 3.14
C GLN A 24 -9.12 12.00 4.56
N PRO A 25 -9.11 11.15 5.61
CA PRO A 25 -8.77 11.59 6.96
C PRO A 25 -7.37 12.23 7.01
N ASP A 26 -7.18 13.22 7.88
CA ASP A 26 -5.85 13.75 8.16
C ASP A 26 -5.06 12.69 8.93
N PHE A 27 -4.00 12.18 8.30
CA PHE A 27 -3.01 11.32 8.94
C PHE A 27 -1.80 12.16 9.36
N GLU A 28 -1.15 11.79 10.47
CA GLU A 28 0.08 12.47 10.92
C GLU A 28 1.18 12.43 9.84
N SER A 29 1.14 11.46 8.92
CA SER A 29 2.07 11.25 7.81
C SER A 29 1.39 11.38 6.44
N LEU A 30 0.63 12.45 6.21
CA LEU A 30 0.03 12.72 4.90
C LEU A 30 1.12 12.76 3.80
N MET A 31 0.98 11.90 2.80
CA MET A 31 1.87 11.86 1.62
C MET A 31 1.13 12.37 0.39
N ALA A 32 1.67 13.41 -0.26
CA ALA A 32 1.07 13.95 -1.48
C ALA A 32 1.60 13.21 -2.72
N ASP A 33 0.71 12.75 -3.59
CA ASP A 33 1.12 12.02 -4.79
C ASP A 33 1.68 12.97 -5.86
N ARG A 34 2.90 12.69 -6.32
CA ARG A 34 3.60 13.48 -7.34
C ARG A 34 3.71 12.81 -8.70
N ASP A 35 3.31 11.56 -8.82
CA ASP A 35 3.51 10.79 -10.05
C ASP A 35 2.32 9.91 -10.47
N GLY A 36 1.28 9.88 -9.64
CA GLY A 36 0.04 9.14 -9.82
C GLY A 36 0.05 7.74 -9.20
N THR A 37 1.19 7.28 -8.69
CA THR A 37 1.35 5.91 -8.18
C THR A 37 0.58 5.72 -6.87
N LEU A 38 0.62 6.70 -5.97
CA LEU A 38 -0.03 6.61 -4.66
C LEU A 38 -1.55 6.67 -4.81
N ILE A 39 -2.08 7.59 -5.62
CA ILE A 39 -3.52 7.66 -5.91
C ILE A 39 -4.01 6.39 -6.62
N ALA A 40 -3.22 5.82 -7.55
CA ALA A 40 -3.57 4.57 -8.19
C ALA A 40 -3.61 3.39 -7.19
N HIS A 41 -2.64 3.32 -6.28
CA HIS A 41 -2.59 2.36 -5.18
C HIS A 41 -3.82 2.50 -4.27
N ASP A 42 -4.08 3.69 -3.75
CA ASP A 42 -5.20 3.99 -2.85
C ASP A 42 -6.56 3.59 -3.47
N ILE A 43 -6.78 3.86 -4.75
CA ILE A 43 -8.07 3.60 -5.41
C ILE A 43 -8.28 2.11 -5.76
N LEU A 44 -7.20 1.43 -6.16
CA LEU A 44 -7.30 0.10 -6.76
C LEU A 44 -6.87 -1.03 -5.85
N GLU A 45 -6.06 -0.77 -4.84
CA GLU A 45 -5.42 -1.81 -4.02
C GLU A 45 -5.99 -1.81 -2.60
N HIS A 46 -6.35 -0.65 -2.04
CA HIS A 46 -7.21 -0.59 -0.85
C HIS A 46 -8.67 -0.96 -1.19
N GLN A 47 -9.05 -2.20 -0.88
CA GLN A 47 -10.37 -2.73 -1.23
C GLN A 47 -11.49 -2.32 -0.26
N ASN A 48 -11.15 -1.73 0.88
CA ASN A 48 -12.08 -1.39 1.96
C ASN A 48 -12.51 0.08 1.95
N GLY A 49 -12.10 0.86 0.94
CA GLY A 49 -12.36 2.29 0.85
C GLY A 49 -11.23 3.13 1.45
N THR A 50 -11.44 4.44 1.55
CA THR A 50 -10.41 5.40 2.00
C THR A 50 -10.36 5.62 3.51
N GLU A 51 -11.41 5.21 4.23
CA GLU A 51 -11.52 5.38 5.68
C GLU A 51 -10.51 4.54 6.49
N PRO A 52 -10.24 3.25 6.16
CA PRO A 52 -9.28 2.44 6.91
C PRO A 52 -7.81 2.56 6.43
N MET A 53 -7.52 3.40 5.45
CA MET A 53 -6.16 3.60 4.93
C MET A 53 -5.20 4.03 6.04
N GLY A 54 -3.93 3.61 5.96
CA GLY A 54 -2.92 3.89 6.98
C GLY A 54 -2.97 2.95 8.19
N ALA A 55 -4.00 2.13 8.36
CA ALA A 55 -3.99 1.07 9.37
C ALA A 55 -3.21 -0.14 8.85
N VAL A 56 -2.26 -0.66 9.65
CA VAL A 56 -1.39 -1.81 9.31
C VAL A 56 -2.18 -2.98 8.69
N TRP A 57 -3.38 -3.27 9.21
CA TRP A 57 -4.20 -4.37 8.68
C TRP A 57 -4.79 -4.11 7.31
N ASP A 58 -5.14 -2.86 7.00
CA ASP A 58 -5.63 -2.48 5.68
C ASP A 58 -4.48 -2.47 4.66
N GLU A 59 -3.31 -1.96 5.07
CA GLU A 59 -2.07 -1.99 4.27
C GLU A 59 -1.65 -3.42 3.92
N LEU A 60 -1.68 -4.35 4.88
CA LEU A 60 -1.37 -5.76 4.62
C LEU A 60 -2.38 -6.43 3.67
N GLU A 61 -3.65 -6.01 3.67
CA GLU A 61 -4.59 -6.42 2.62
C GLU A 61 -4.26 -5.76 1.28
N ALA A 62 -3.89 -4.48 1.28
CA ALA A 62 -3.47 -3.76 0.09
C ALA A 62 -2.25 -4.43 -0.57
N LEU A 63 -1.28 -4.93 0.20
CA LEU A 63 -0.15 -5.73 -0.33
C LEU A 63 -0.60 -7.00 -1.09
N GLY A 64 -1.64 -7.66 -0.59
CA GLY A 64 -2.26 -8.77 -1.31
C GLY A 64 -2.91 -8.35 -2.63
N ALA A 65 -3.57 -7.19 -2.64
CA ALA A 65 -4.13 -6.61 -3.85
C ALA A 65 -3.04 -6.13 -4.83
N ILE A 66 -1.94 -5.58 -4.34
CA ILE A 66 -0.74 -5.22 -5.11
C ILE A 66 -0.21 -6.42 -5.87
N TRP A 67 -0.10 -7.58 -5.21
CA TRP A 67 0.34 -8.80 -5.88
C TRP A 67 -0.55 -9.14 -7.09
N GLN A 68 -1.87 -9.02 -6.92
CA GLN A 68 -2.83 -9.32 -7.97
C GLN A 68 -2.84 -8.29 -9.10
N VAL A 69 -2.70 -7.00 -8.80
CA VAL A 69 -2.80 -5.90 -9.75
C VAL A 69 -1.46 -5.64 -10.46
N ARG A 70 -0.33 -5.89 -9.79
CA ARG A 70 1.01 -5.55 -10.29
C ARG A 70 1.99 -6.71 -10.18
N GLY A 71 2.14 -7.31 -9.00
CA GLY A 71 3.22 -8.26 -8.70
C GLY A 71 3.34 -9.42 -9.67
N ARG A 72 2.22 -10.05 -10.03
CA ARG A 72 2.18 -11.18 -10.97
C ARG A 72 2.52 -10.85 -12.42
N HIS A 73 2.62 -9.56 -12.75
CA HIS A 73 2.97 -9.07 -14.09
C HIS A 73 4.46 -8.69 -14.20
N GLY A 74 5.24 -8.89 -13.14
CA GLY A 74 6.71 -8.86 -13.17
C GLY A 74 7.35 -7.47 -13.03
N ASP A 75 6.57 -6.39 -13.07
CA ASP A 75 7.07 -5.04 -12.81
C ASP A 75 6.15 -4.34 -11.80
N MET A 76 6.64 -4.18 -10.57
CA MET A 76 5.96 -3.39 -9.54
C MET A 76 6.44 -1.94 -9.51
N ALA A 77 7.50 -1.63 -10.25
CA ALA A 77 8.01 -0.28 -10.29
C ALA A 77 7.18 0.55 -11.27
N SER A 78 6.89 1.79 -10.88
CA SER A 78 5.98 2.65 -11.63
C SER A 78 6.60 3.17 -12.93
N ARG A 79 7.93 3.33 -13.02
CA ARG A 79 8.58 3.99 -14.18
C ARG A 79 9.96 3.45 -14.58
N ARG A 80 10.62 2.67 -13.72
CA ARG A 80 11.95 2.10 -14.00
C ARG A 80 11.98 0.66 -13.51
N PRO A 81 12.56 -0.28 -14.26
CA PRO A 81 12.65 -1.67 -13.81
C PRO A 81 13.25 -1.75 -12.40
N SER A 82 12.55 -2.41 -11.48
CA SER A 82 13.13 -2.71 -10.17
C SER A 82 14.25 -3.73 -10.34
N PHE A 83 15.34 -3.57 -9.58
CA PHE A 83 16.37 -4.60 -9.46
C PHE A 83 15.96 -5.72 -8.49
N HIS A 84 14.84 -5.55 -7.80
CA HIS A 84 14.29 -6.50 -6.84
C HIS A 84 13.11 -7.25 -7.45
N SER A 85 12.96 -8.53 -7.10
CA SER A 85 11.77 -9.30 -7.47
C SER A 85 10.51 -8.65 -6.89
N ALA A 86 9.36 -8.95 -7.49
CA ALA A 86 8.09 -8.47 -6.97
C ALA A 86 7.93 -8.89 -5.49
N GLN A 87 8.26 -10.13 -5.15
CA GLN A 87 8.22 -10.66 -3.79
C GLN A 87 9.10 -9.86 -2.84
N SER A 88 10.33 -9.49 -3.24
CA SER A 88 11.22 -8.70 -2.40
C SER A 88 10.68 -7.29 -2.13
N ASN A 89 10.08 -6.62 -3.12
CA ASN A 89 9.51 -5.29 -2.85
C ASN A 89 8.27 -5.40 -1.93
N VAL A 90 7.40 -6.40 -2.10
CA VAL A 90 6.27 -6.62 -1.15
C VAL A 90 6.78 -6.96 0.25
N ALA A 91 7.79 -7.83 0.35
CA ALA A 91 8.38 -8.23 1.63
C ALA A 91 9.05 -7.06 2.37
N SER A 92 9.59 -6.08 1.64
CA SER A 92 10.12 -4.85 2.24
C SER A 92 9.03 -4.06 2.96
N GLU A 93 7.82 -3.97 2.39
CA GLU A 93 6.69 -3.29 3.06
C GLU A 93 6.18 -4.08 4.27
N VAL A 94 6.11 -5.41 4.17
CA VAL A 94 5.83 -6.28 5.33
C VAL A 94 6.87 -6.07 6.44
N THR A 95 8.14 -5.94 6.08
CA THR A 95 9.21 -5.70 7.05
C THR A 95 9.05 -4.35 7.74
N ARG A 96 8.82 -3.28 6.95
CA ARG A 96 8.63 -1.91 7.44
C ARG A 96 7.47 -1.81 8.44
N MET A 97 6.32 -2.41 8.11
CA MET A 97 5.10 -2.35 8.93
C MET A 97 5.19 -3.12 10.25
N PHE A 98 6.20 -3.97 10.46
CA PHE A 98 6.37 -4.66 11.74
C PHE A 98 6.59 -3.67 12.90
N SER A 99 7.33 -2.57 12.67
CA SER A 99 7.58 -1.56 13.71
C SER A 99 6.31 -0.83 14.15
N GLU A 100 5.41 -0.55 13.21
CA GLU A 100 4.09 0.01 13.49
C GLU A 100 3.22 -0.99 14.26
N TYR A 101 3.22 -2.26 13.86
CA TYR A 101 2.49 -3.32 14.55
C TYR A 101 2.98 -3.56 15.98
N GLU A 102 4.29 -3.56 16.21
CA GLU A 102 4.88 -3.72 17.54
C GLU A 102 4.43 -2.61 18.49
N THR A 103 4.36 -1.37 17.97
CA THR A 103 3.97 -0.19 18.76
C THR A 103 2.47 -0.18 19.07
N ASP A 104 1.62 -0.55 18.11
CA ASP A 104 0.18 -0.68 18.32
C ASP A 104 -0.41 -1.90 17.58
N PRO A 105 -0.41 -3.09 18.23
CA PRO A 105 -0.96 -4.31 17.65
C PRO A 105 -2.46 -4.24 17.35
N ASN A 106 -3.17 -3.27 17.94
CA ASN A 106 -4.61 -3.08 17.75
C ASN A 106 -4.93 -1.97 16.74
N ASN A 107 -3.93 -1.41 16.07
CA ASN A 107 -4.13 -0.37 15.06
C ASN A 107 -4.86 -0.91 13.83
N GLY A 108 -6.19 -0.84 13.85
CA GLY A 108 -7.09 -1.14 12.73
C GLY A 108 -8.22 -2.13 13.05
N PRO A 109 -9.23 -2.23 12.16
CA PRO A 109 -10.40 -3.06 12.38
C PRO A 109 -10.06 -4.56 12.26
N GLY A 110 -9.76 -5.15 13.42
CA GLY A 110 -9.94 -6.58 13.67
C GLY A 110 -8.64 -7.39 13.78
N GLY A 111 -8.10 -7.49 14.99
CA GLY A 111 -7.16 -8.55 15.38
C GLY A 111 -7.76 -9.98 15.38
N LEU A 112 -8.89 -10.21 14.70
CA LEU A 112 -9.46 -11.54 14.55
C LEU A 112 -8.84 -12.20 13.33
N LEU A 113 -8.21 -13.36 13.55
CA LEU A 113 -7.76 -14.28 12.51
C LEU A 113 -8.87 -14.46 11.47
N VAL A 114 -8.71 -13.78 10.33
CA VAL A 114 -9.52 -14.06 9.16
C VAL A 114 -8.99 -15.38 8.63
N GLY A 115 -9.67 -16.48 8.99
CA GLY A 115 -9.36 -17.81 8.48
C GLY A 115 -9.39 -17.77 6.95
N SER A 116 -8.20 -17.59 6.36
CA SER A 116 -8.04 -17.52 4.92
C SER A 116 -7.69 -18.91 4.42
N ARG A 117 -8.31 -19.32 3.32
CA ARG A 117 -8.09 -20.64 2.72
C ARG A 117 -6.73 -20.64 2.00
N PRO A 118 -6.19 -21.82 1.62
CA PRO A 118 -5.09 -21.87 0.66
C PRO A 118 -5.44 -21.18 -0.66
N HIS A 119 -4.44 -20.64 -1.33
CA HIS A 119 -4.55 -19.90 -2.59
C HIS A 119 -3.57 -20.42 -3.65
N LEU A 120 -3.85 -20.18 -4.94
CA LEU A 120 -2.99 -20.59 -6.05
C LEU A 120 -1.59 -19.95 -5.99
N TYR A 121 -1.48 -18.75 -5.39
CA TYR A 121 -0.23 -18.00 -5.20
C TYR A 121 0.30 -18.10 -3.77
N ASP A 122 -0.04 -19.16 -3.04
CA ASP A 122 0.47 -19.37 -1.70
C ASP A 122 1.99 -19.55 -1.66
N GLU A 123 2.58 -20.08 -2.73
CA GLU A 123 4.05 -20.19 -2.84
C GLU A 123 4.70 -18.79 -2.86
N ASP A 124 4.15 -17.84 -3.61
CA ASP A 124 4.64 -16.46 -3.66
C ASP A 124 4.48 -15.76 -2.30
N PHE A 125 3.32 -15.93 -1.65
CA PHE A 125 3.10 -15.35 -0.32
C PHE A 125 3.98 -15.98 0.75
N ALA A 126 4.25 -17.29 0.67
CA ALA A 126 5.20 -17.95 1.55
C ALA A 126 6.61 -17.37 1.33
N GLU A 127 7.03 -17.16 0.08
CA GLU A 127 8.32 -16.54 -0.23
C GLU A 127 8.41 -15.11 0.35
N ILE A 128 7.36 -14.29 0.19
CA ILE A 128 7.29 -12.94 0.77
C ILE A 128 7.47 -12.98 2.29
N ILE A 129 6.75 -13.89 2.96
CA ILE A 129 6.83 -14.05 4.42
C ILE A 129 8.21 -14.54 4.85
N GLU A 130 8.83 -15.45 4.11
CA GLU A 130 10.18 -15.94 4.43
C GLU A 130 11.26 -14.86 4.24
N ILE A 131 11.11 -13.97 3.23
CA ILE A 131 11.98 -12.80 3.07
C ILE A 131 11.82 -11.85 4.26
N ALA A 132 10.58 -11.49 4.61
CA ALA A 132 10.30 -10.62 5.75
C ALA A 132 10.78 -11.22 7.08
N ARG A 133 10.60 -12.54 7.27
CA ARG A 133 11.07 -13.29 8.42
C ARG A 133 12.58 -13.16 8.63
N ARG A 134 13.35 -13.12 7.55
CA ARG A 134 14.80 -12.91 7.58
C ARG A 134 15.16 -11.44 7.84
N ASP A 135 14.43 -10.51 7.23
CA ASP A 135 14.84 -9.10 7.17
C ASP A 135 14.41 -8.30 8.41
N ILE A 136 13.27 -8.63 9.04
CA ILE A 136 12.79 -7.98 10.28
C ILE A 136 13.83 -8.05 11.42
N PRO A 137 14.38 -9.22 11.82
CA PRO A 137 15.41 -9.27 12.86
C PRO A 137 16.65 -8.45 12.51
N ARG A 138 17.02 -8.40 11.23
CA ARG A 138 18.19 -7.63 10.78
C ARG A 138 17.95 -6.14 10.92
N GLU A 139 16.78 -5.64 10.52
CA GLU A 139 16.43 -4.23 10.66
C GLU A 139 16.32 -3.82 12.14
N TYR A 140 15.69 -4.67 12.96
CA TYR A 140 15.55 -4.45 14.40
C TYR A 140 16.92 -4.32 15.10
N ASN A 141 17.84 -5.23 14.80
CA ASN A 141 19.20 -5.20 15.36
C ASN A 141 20.00 -3.96 14.95
N ASN A 142 19.82 -3.48 13.72
CA ASN A 142 20.50 -2.28 13.25
C ASN A 142 20.04 -1.00 13.95
N MET A 143 18.88 -1.01 14.62
CA MET A 143 18.37 0.11 15.40
C MET A 143 18.98 0.20 16.81
N GLY A 144 19.82 -0.76 17.22
CA GLY A 144 20.54 -0.71 18.49
C GLY A 144 19.72 -1.10 19.72
N ASN A 145 18.61 -1.82 19.51
CA ASN A 145 17.65 -2.20 20.57
C ASN A 145 18.09 -3.40 21.44
N GLY A 146 19.35 -3.83 21.39
CA GLY A 146 19.80 -5.00 22.13
C GLY A 146 20.00 -4.77 23.63
N SER A 147 19.37 -5.57 24.48
CA SER A 147 19.49 -5.59 25.95
C SER A 147 20.00 -6.94 26.50
N GLU A 148 20.44 -6.95 27.76
CA GLU A 148 20.92 -8.19 28.42
C GLU A 148 19.77 -9.19 28.63
N GLY A 149 19.93 -10.43 28.15
CA GLY A 149 18.95 -11.53 28.32
C GLY A 149 18.29 -12.00 27.03
N GLU A 150 18.68 -11.43 25.90
CA GLU A 150 18.15 -11.72 24.58
C GLU A 150 18.84 -12.88 23.86
N ASP A 151 18.17 -13.42 22.84
CA ASP A 151 18.75 -14.44 21.97
C ASP A 151 19.84 -13.89 21.03
N ALA A 152 20.33 -14.71 20.09
CA ALA A 152 21.34 -14.29 19.11
C ALA A 152 20.89 -13.12 18.21
N ASN A 153 19.60 -12.81 18.18
CA ASN A 153 19.01 -11.69 17.44
C ASN A 153 18.60 -10.52 18.35
N GLY A 154 18.93 -10.53 19.63
CA GLY A 154 18.54 -9.45 20.51
C GLY A 154 17.05 -9.47 20.88
N TRP A 155 16.38 -10.63 20.84
CA TRP A 155 14.92 -10.71 21.06
C TRP A 155 14.55 -11.44 22.35
N SER A 156 13.56 -10.92 23.06
CA SER A 156 12.91 -11.60 24.18
C SER A 156 11.92 -12.67 23.69
N PRO A 157 11.54 -13.67 24.52
CA PRO A 157 10.50 -14.63 24.17
C PRO A 157 9.16 -14.00 23.78
N GLU A 158 8.78 -12.89 24.43
CA GLU A 158 7.56 -12.14 24.12
C GLU A 158 7.63 -11.49 22.74
N LEU A 159 8.78 -10.89 22.39
CA LEU A 159 8.97 -10.30 21.06
C LEU A 159 8.92 -11.35 19.95
N HIS A 160 9.48 -12.54 20.19
CA HIS A 160 9.35 -13.68 19.28
C HIS A 160 7.89 -14.07 19.05
N GLU A 161 7.06 -14.11 20.10
CA GLU A 161 5.63 -14.43 19.96
C GLU A 161 4.88 -13.36 19.15
N ILE A 162 5.17 -12.08 19.39
CA ILE A 162 4.61 -10.94 18.64
C ILE A 162 4.99 -11.04 17.16
N PHE A 163 6.26 -11.32 16.87
CA PHE A 163 6.79 -11.48 15.52
C PHE A 163 6.13 -12.64 14.75
N GLU A 164 6.02 -13.82 15.35
CA GLU A 164 5.38 -14.96 14.67
C GLU A 164 3.88 -14.72 14.46
N THR A 165 3.24 -14.07 15.42
CA THR A 165 1.84 -13.65 15.32
C THR A 165 1.65 -12.67 14.16
N TYR A 166 2.53 -11.66 14.06
CA TYR A 166 2.53 -10.68 12.97
C TYR A 166 2.62 -11.35 11.61
N LEU A 167 3.63 -12.19 11.37
CA LEU A 167 3.84 -12.84 10.07
C LEU A 167 2.67 -13.76 9.69
N THR A 168 2.10 -14.45 10.66
CA THR A 168 0.89 -15.27 10.47
C THR A 168 -0.29 -14.41 10.04
N LEU A 169 -0.52 -13.27 10.70
CA LEU A 169 -1.59 -12.33 10.35
C LEU A 169 -1.36 -11.67 8.99
N ALA A 170 -0.13 -11.25 8.69
CA ALA A 170 0.29 -10.68 7.41
C ALA A 170 -0.05 -11.63 6.26
N LEU A 171 0.29 -12.92 6.38
CA LEU A 171 -0.07 -13.93 5.39
C LEU A 171 -1.59 -14.03 5.19
N HIS A 172 -2.36 -14.05 6.28
CA HIS A 172 -3.81 -14.13 6.19
C HIS A 172 -4.44 -12.90 5.53
N ARG A 173 -3.94 -11.71 5.85
CA ARG A 173 -4.40 -10.42 5.31
C ARG A 173 -4.04 -10.26 3.83
N MET A 174 -2.81 -10.57 3.43
CA MET A 174 -2.42 -10.58 2.02
C MET A 174 -3.32 -11.53 1.19
N ARG A 175 -3.59 -12.74 1.69
CA ARG A 175 -4.53 -13.66 1.04
C ARG A 175 -5.96 -13.09 0.94
N ALA A 176 -6.42 -12.33 1.94
CA ALA A 176 -7.73 -11.71 1.91
C ALA A 176 -7.79 -10.58 0.86
N GLY A 177 -6.79 -9.69 0.86
CA GLY A 177 -6.66 -8.61 -0.11
C GLY A 177 -6.56 -9.08 -1.55
N PHE A 178 -5.74 -10.11 -1.79
CA PHE A 178 -5.64 -10.75 -3.10
C PHE A 178 -7.00 -11.23 -3.61
N ARG A 179 -7.78 -11.95 -2.79
CA ARG A 179 -9.10 -12.45 -3.19
C ARG A 179 -10.09 -11.35 -3.45
N LYS A 180 -10.04 -10.26 -2.68
CA LYS A 180 -10.89 -9.09 -2.92
C LYS A 180 -10.55 -8.45 -4.27
N ALA A 181 -9.26 -8.28 -4.57
CA ALA A 181 -8.78 -7.78 -5.86
C ALA A 181 -9.13 -8.73 -7.02
N GLU A 182 -8.95 -10.05 -6.86
CA GLU A 182 -9.31 -11.07 -7.84
C GLU A 182 -10.81 -11.05 -8.14
N LYS A 183 -11.66 -10.96 -7.10
CA LYS A 183 -13.11 -10.82 -7.29
C LYS A 183 -13.47 -9.56 -8.07
N ARG A 184 -12.71 -8.47 -7.91
CA ARG A 184 -12.95 -7.18 -8.57
C ARG A 184 -12.42 -7.14 -10.00
N PHE A 185 -11.25 -7.72 -10.26
CA PHE A 185 -10.49 -7.54 -11.49
C PHE A 185 -10.25 -8.83 -12.30
N GLY A 186 -10.74 -9.97 -11.83
CA GLY A 186 -10.57 -11.25 -12.51
C GLY A 186 -9.11 -11.69 -12.53
N ASP A 187 -8.54 -11.84 -13.72
CA ASP A 187 -7.17 -12.32 -13.93
C ASP A 187 -6.07 -11.32 -13.54
N GLY A 188 -6.43 -10.09 -13.16
CA GLY A 188 -5.53 -9.03 -12.76
C GLY A 188 -5.17 -8.05 -13.88
N PHE A 189 -5.30 -8.44 -15.16
CA PHE A 189 -4.89 -7.60 -16.29
C PHE A 189 -5.73 -6.32 -16.40
N ALA A 190 -7.04 -6.43 -16.16
CA ALA A 190 -7.93 -5.27 -16.11
C ALA A 190 -7.58 -4.32 -14.95
N GLY A 191 -7.14 -4.88 -13.81
CA GLY A 191 -6.66 -4.11 -12.67
C GLY A 191 -5.36 -3.37 -13.01
N HIS A 192 -4.39 -4.07 -13.59
CA HIS A 192 -3.10 -3.52 -14.01
C HIS A 192 -3.26 -2.38 -15.02
N SER A 193 -4.07 -2.61 -16.06
CA SER A 193 -4.33 -1.61 -17.10
C SER A 193 -4.95 -0.34 -16.51
N LEU A 194 -5.91 -0.50 -15.59
CA LEU A 194 -6.54 0.62 -14.91
C LEU A 194 -5.58 1.34 -13.95
N PHE A 195 -4.68 0.62 -13.30
CA PHE A 195 -3.62 1.20 -12.46
C PHE A 195 -2.73 2.13 -13.29
N VAL A 196 -2.23 1.64 -14.42
CA VAL A 196 -1.41 2.43 -15.34
C VAL A 196 -2.17 3.66 -15.85
N ALA A 197 -3.43 3.50 -16.24
CA ALA A 197 -4.26 4.60 -16.72
C ALA A 197 -4.45 5.69 -15.65
N ILE A 198 -4.78 5.32 -14.41
CA ILE A 198 -4.93 6.27 -13.30
C ILE A 198 -3.61 6.97 -13.02
N ARG A 199 -2.52 6.21 -12.88
CA ARG A 199 -1.18 6.75 -12.63
C ARG A 199 -0.79 7.79 -13.66
N ASP A 200 -0.93 7.48 -14.95
CA ASP A 200 -0.51 8.38 -16.02
C ASP A 200 -1.40 9.64 -16.06
N ALA A 201 -2.72 9.48 -15.91
CA ALA A 201 -3.65 10.61 -15.86
C ALA A 201 -3.38 11.57 -14.69
N VAL A 202 -3.13 11.02 -13.49
CA VAL A 202 -2.81 11.82 -12.29
C VAL A 202 -1.42 12.44 -12.41
N GLY A 203 -0.42 11.67 -12.86
CA GLY A 203 0.95 12.15 -13.05
C GLY A 203 1.07 13.26 -14.10
N ASP A 204 0.18 13.30 -15.09
CA ASP A 204 0.05 14.45 -16.00
C ASP A 204 -0.63 15.65 -15.34
N ALA A 205 -1.67 15.44 -14.55
CA ALA A 205 -2.35 16.52 -13.83
C ALA A 205 -1.47 17.20 -12.76
N VAL A 206 -0.61 16.44 -12.06
CA VAL A 206 0.35 16.99 -11.08
C VAL A 206 1.23 18.08 -11.70
N LYS A 207 1.60 17.96 -12.98
CA LYS A 207 2.43 18.96 -13.67
C LYS A 207 1.75 20.31 -13.84
N SER A 208 0.43 20.36 -13.68
CA SER A 208 -0.40 21.55 -13.76
C SER A 208 -0.84 22.06 -12.38
N VAL A 209 -0.26 21.53 -11.30
CA VAL A 209 -0.51 22.04 -9.95
C VAL A 209 0.25 23.34 -9.75
N ASP A 210 -0.50 24.43 -9.58
CA ASP A 210 0.03 25.79 -9.42
C ASP A 210 0.04 26.25 -7.95
N TYR A 211 -0.91 25.77 -7.15
CA TYR A 211 -1.07 26.17 -5.74
C TYR A 211 -1.80 25.11 -4.91
N GLU A 212 -1.58 25.16 -3.59
CA GLU A 212 -2.28 24.33 -2.61
C GLU A 212 -3.78 24.63 -2.59
N GLY A 213 -4.61 23.60 -2.53
CA GLY A 213 -6.07 23.71 -2.58
C GLY A 213 -6.66 23.67 -3.99
N GLN A 214 -5.85 23.70 -5.05
CA GLN A 214 -6.32 23.49 -6.41
C GLN A 214 -6.98 22.11 -6.56
N GLU A 215 -8.15 22.05 -7.19
CA GLU A 215 -8.94 20.81 -7.25
C GLU A 215 -8.94 20.18 -8.63
N PHE A 216 -8.90 18.85 -8.63
CA PHE A 216 -8.95 18.04 -9.83
C PHE A 216 -10.07 17.00 -9.73
N ARG A 217 -10.59 16.59 -10.88
CA ARG A 217 -11.53 15.48 -11.01
C ARG A 217 -10.85 14.34 -11.76
N LEU A 218 -10.60 13.25 -11.05
CA LEU A 218 -10.20 11.98 -11.65
C LEU A 218 -11.44 11.20 -12.06
N SER A 219 -11.54 10.85 -13.34
CA SER A 219 -12.58 10.00 -13.92
C SER A 219 -11.94 8.71 -14.42
N TYR A 220 -12.45 7.55 -14.04
CA TYR A 220 -11.80 6.28 -14.38
C TYR A 220 -12.77 5.10 -14.57
N GLY A 221 -12.34 4.10 -15.33
CA GLY A 221 -13.05 2.84 -15.55
C GLY A 221 -12.71 2.22 -16.90
N ASN A 222 -12.99 0.92 -17.06
CA ASN A 222 -12.75 0.19 -18.32
C ASN A 222 -11.30 0.29 -18.86
N GLY A 223 -10.30 0.39 -17.97
CA GLY A 223 -8.90 0.53 -18.37
C GLY A 223 -8.50 1.94 -18.82
N GLU A 224 -9.37 2.93 -18.66
CA GLU A 224 -9.12 4.33 -19.01
C GLU A 224 -9.23 5.22 -17.77
N ALA A 225 -8.50 6.33 -17.78
CA ALA A 225 -8.64 7.38 -16.80
C ALA A 225 -8.29 8.76 -17.39
N THR A 226 -8.91 9.81 -16.85
CA THR A 226 -8.62 11.20 -17.15
C THR A 226 -8.63 12.00 -15.85
N CYS A 227 -7.72 12.96 -15.71
CA CYS A 227 -7.67 13.85 -14.57
C CYS A 227 -7.65 15.30 -15.08
N THR A 228 -8.67 16.07 -14.71
CA THR A 228 -8.85 17.45 -15.20
C THR A 228 -9.08 18.39 -14.04
N GLU A 229 -8.48 19.57 -14.11
CA GLU A 229 -8.73 20.65 -13.16
C GLU A 229 -10.23 20.99 -13.11
N VAL A 230 -10.71 21.29 -11.91
CA VAL A 230 -12.06 21.78 -11.69
C VAL A 230 -12.02 23.29 -11.53
N VAL A 231 -12.28 23.98 -12.63
CA VAL A 231 -12.52 25.42 -12.61
C VAL A 231 -13.92 25.65 -12.06
N GLU A 232 -14.03 26.38 -10.95
CA GLU A 232 -15.32 26.91 -10.51
C GLU A 232 -15.79 27.90 -11.58
N SER A 233 -16.62 27.44 -12.51
CA SER A 233 -17.38 28.36 -13.34
C SER A 233 -18.31 29.12 -12.41
N GLU A 234 -18.09 30.44 -12.31
CA GLU A 234 -18.88 31.41 -11.54
C GLU A 234 -20.34 30.95 -11.38
N ALA A 235 -20.71 30.61 -10.14
CA ALA A 235 -22.09 30.30 -9.75
C ALA A 235 -22.97 31.55 -9.75
#